data_AF-A0A935ENL5-F1
#
_entry.id   AF-A0A935ENL5-F1
#
_cell.length_a   1.000
_cell.length_b   1.000
_cell.length_c   1.000
_cell.angle_alpha   90.00
_cell.angle_beta   90.00
_cell.angle_gamma   90.00
#
_symmetry.space_group_name_H-M   'P 1'
#
loop_
_entity.id
_entity.type
_entity.pdbx_description
1 polymer ?
#
loop_
_entity_poly.entity_id
_entity_poly.type
_entity_poly.pdbx_seq_one_letter_code
_entity_poly.pdbx_strand_id
1 'polypeptide(L)'
;MKKESLVFGITGLTAGLVIGFFFANSINQTGVASTSSPTAASAPAVASDATIPPGHPNIGQVPGGSGGEMDVAVQETIDAAKAAPGDFDAQVKAADVYYRISRFDDALKYLNIAIKLKPENRETMVSLGNTYFDAEKWEDAEKWYTAALAKKADDASVRTDLGLIYVFRTPPDYDRAIQEFNRSLAIDPNHIQTLQNLTVAYSKKNDPAKATEILAKLESVDPKNSALTQLRDGIKEIEKK
;
A
#
# COMPACT_ATOMS: atom_id res chain seq x y z
N MET A 1 11.31 -10.60 48.22
CA MET A 1 11.10 -11.27 46.92
C MET A 1 10.07 -10.43 46.15
N LYS A 2 10.45 -9.99 44.94
CA LYS A 2 9.93 -8.79 44.26
C LYS A 2 8.58 -9.00 43.55
N LYS A 3 7.68 -8.02 43.68
CA LYS A 3 6.37 -7.91 43.01
C LYS A 3 6.48 -7.07 41.72
N GLU A 4 7.04 -7.60 40.63
CA GLU A 4 7.21 -6.81 39.39
C GLU A 4 6.78 -7.49 38.07
N SER A 5 6.19 -8.69 38.10
CA SER A 5 5.92 -9.42 36.84
C SER A 5 4.48 -9.36 36.32
N LEU A 6 3.62 -8.45 36.80
CA LEU A 6 2.19 -8.43 36.44
C LEU A 6 1.70 -7.12 35.81
N VAL A 7 2.57 -6.37 35.13
CA VAL A 7 2.18 -5.11 34.45
C VAL A 7 2.38 -5.18 32.92
N PHE A 8 3.11 -6.16 32.39
CA PHE A 8 3.39 -6.25 30.95
C PHE A 8 2.33 -7.02 30.12
N GLY A 9 1.28 -7.54 30.74
CA GLY A 9 0.21 -8.27 30.03
C GLY A 9 -0.93 -7.42 29.46
N ILE A 10 -1.02 -6.13 29.82
CA ILE A 10 -2.17 -5.28 29.47
C ILE A 10 -1.75 -4.07 28.60
N THR A 11 -0.51 -3.60 28.67
CA THR A 11 0.01 -2.52 27.81
C THR A 11 0.24 -2.94 26.35
N GLY A 12 0.38 -4.25 26.08
CA GLY A 12 0.46 -4.79 24.73
C GLY A 12 -0.89 -4.85 24.00
N LEU A 13 -2.02 -4.75 24.73
CA LEU A 13 -3.36 -4.87 24.16
C LEU A 13 -3.96 -3.50 23.73
N THR A 14 -3.39 -2.39 24.20
CA THR A 14 -3.85 -1.03 23.86
C THR A 14 -3.11 -0.42 22.68
N ALA A 15 -1.90 -0.87 22.37
CA ALA A 15 -1.15 -0.43 21.18
C ALA A 15 -1.76 -0.96 19.87
N GLY A 16 -2.39 -2.14 19.90
CA GLY A 16 -3.16 -2.68 18.78
C GLY A 16 -4.48 -1.94 18.50
N LEU A 17 -4.98 -1.15 19.46
CA LEU A 17 -6.25 -0.43 19.36
C LEU A 17 -6.15 0.93 18.68
N VAL A 18 -4.95 1.52 18.56
CA VAL A 18 -4.74 2.77 17.82
C VAL A 18 -4.62 2.52 16.31
N ILE A 19 -4.26 1.31 15.91
CA ILE A 19 -4.26 0.87 14.50
C ILE A 19 -5.70 0.59 14.03
N GLY A 20 -6.55 0.00 14.90
CA GLY A 20 -7.95 -0.30 14.58
C GLY A 20 -8.90 0.89 14.47
N PHE A 21 -8.57 2.06 15.05
CA PHE A 21 -9.47 3.22 15.00
C PHE A 21 -9.55 3.87 13.60
N PHE A 22 -8.57 3.63 12.74
CA PHE A 22 -8.60 4.09 11.34
C PHE A 22 -9.18 3.07 10.35
N PHE A 23 -9.51 1.85 10.80
CA PHE A 23 -9.96 0.76 9.92
C PHE A 23 -11.46 0.41 10.02
N ALA A 24 -12.26 1.03 10.89
CA ALA A 24 -13.61 0.51 11.20
C ALA A 24 -14.78 1.51 11.25
N ASN A 25 -14.79 2.65 10.54
CA ASN A 25 -15.92 3.59 10.65
C ASN A 25 -16.46 4.23 9.35
N SER A 26 -16.43 3.53 8.21
CA SER A 26 -17.14 4.01 7.01
C SER A 26 -18.13 3.03 6.37
N ILE A 27 -18.46 1.90 7.01
CA ILE A 27 -19.45 0.96 6.48
C ILE A 27 -20.61 0.83 7.48
N ASN A 28 -21.45 1.88 7.57
CA ASN A 28 -22.88 1.68 7.80
C ASN A 28 -23.69 2.94 7.51
N GLN A 29 -23.89 3.29 6.24
CA GLN A 29 -25.01 4.16 5.87
C GLN A 29 -25.35 4.12 4.37
N THR A 30 -25.83 2.97 3.88
CA THR A 30 -26.89 2.92 2.86
C THR A 30 -27.55 1.55 2.92
N GLY A 31 -28.77 1.51 3.48
CA GLY A 31 -29.57 0.31 3.51
C GLY A 31 -30.20 0.00 2.15
N VAL A 32 -30.26 -1.29 1.81
CA VAL A 32 -31.40 -1.85 1.08
C VAL A 32 -31.66 -3.26 1.65
N ALA A 33 -32.88 -3.47 2.12
CA ALA A 33 -33.39 -4.75 2.57
C ALA A 33 -33.56 -5.72 1.40
N SER A 34 -33.22 -7.00 1.59
CA SER A 34 -33.91 -8.15 0.99
C SER A 34 -33.50 -9.45 1.67
N THR A 35 -34.47 -10.36 1.74
CA THR A 35 -34.62 -11.52 2.62
C THR A 35 -34.10 -12.85 2.04
N SER A 36 -33.81 -13.78 2.95
CA SER A 36 -34.03 -15.25 2.92
C SER A 36 -32.82 -16.21 2.79
N SER A 37 -32.50 -16.82 3.95
CA SER A 37 -32.21 -18.24 4.30
C SER A 37 -31.11 -19.08 3.59
N PRO A 38 -30.54 -20.10 4.30
CA PRO A 38 -29.14 -20.51 4.18
C PRO A 38 -28.94 -21.89 3.53
N THR A 39 -27.77 -22.17 2.96
CA THR A 39 -27.09 -23.49 3.02
C THR A 39 -25.70 -23.47 2.35
N ALA A 40 -24.85 -24.34 2.88
CA ALA A 40 -23.57 -24.84 2.37
C ALA A 40 -22.31 -24.00 2.67
N ALA A 41 -21.45 -24.62 3.49
CA ALA A 41 -20.20 -24.12 4.01
C ALA A 41 -19.16 -23.85 2.92
N SER A 42 -18.67 -22.61 2.88
CA SER A 42 -17.40 -22.25 2.25
C SER A 42 -16.38 -21.90 3.34
N ALA A 43 -15.15 -22.38 3.14
CA ALA A 43 -13.96 -22.09 3.95
C ALA A 43 -13.78 -20.57 4.18
N PRO A 44 -13.06 -20.13 5.24
CA PRO A 44 -13.17 -18.76 5.70
C PRO A 44 -12.60 -17.81 4.64
N ALA A 45 -13.46 -16.89 4.19
CA ALA A 45 -13.02 -15.66 3.54
C ALA A 45 -12.05 -14.96 4.51
N VAL A 46 -10.77 -14.90 4.13
CA VAL A 46 -9.82 -14.05 4.84
C VAL A 46 -10.28 -12.63 4.57
N ALA A 47 -10.70 -11.96 5.65
CA ALA A 47 -11.30 -10.64 5.60
C ALA A 47 -10.39 -9.67 4.83
N SER A 48 -10.81 -9.30 3.62
CA SER A 48 -10.22 -8.22 2.82
C SER A 48 -10.70 -6.86 3.34
N ASP A 49 -10.50 -6.61 4.64
CA ASP A 49 -10.94 -5.38 5.29
C ASP A 49 -9.76 -4.59 5.85
N ALA A 50 -8.62 -4.66 5.15
CA ALA A 50 -7.54 -3.72 5.31
C ALA A 50 -7.80 -2.51 4.41
N THR A 51 -8.47 -1.48 4.93
CA THR A 51 -8.53 -0.16 4.29
C THR A 51 -7.13 0.45 4.22
N ILE A 52 -6.56 0.37 3.02
CA ILE A 52 -5.27 0.99 2.70
C ILE A 52 -5.34 2.51 3.03
N PRO A 53 -4.32 3.10 3.66
CA PRO A 53 -4.33 4.53 3.96
C PRO A 53 -4.56 5.40 2.71
N PRO A 54 -5.20 6.58 2.85
CA PRO A 54 -5.43 7.47 1.73
C PRO A 54 -4.10 7.79 1.00
N GLY A 55 -4.00 7.49 -0.29
CA GLY A 55 -2.80 7.75 -1.09
C GLY A 55 -1.89 6.54 -1.35
N HIS A 56 -2.41 5.31 -1.36
CA HIS A 56 -1.75 4.17 -2.00
C HIS A 56 -2.06 4.16 -3.51
N PRO A 57 -1.18 3.61 -4.38
CA PRO A 57 -1.47 3.47 -5.80
C PRO A 57 -2.86 2.84 -5.99
N ASN A 58 -3.64 3.40 -6.91
CA ASN A 58 -4.94 2.86 -7.26
C ASN A 58 -4.73 1.50 -7.95
N ILE A 59 -4.70 0.43 -7.16
CA ILE A 59 -4.63 -0.96 -7.60
C ILE A 59 -5.99 -1.40 -8.15
N GLY A 60 -6.54 -0.65 -9.11
CA GLY A 60 -7.77 -0.93 -9.85
C GLY A 60 -8.87 -1.59 -9.00
N GLN A 61 -9.76 -0.78 -8.41
CA GLN A 61 -10.96 -1.26 -7.73
C GLN A 61 -11.66 -2.32 -8.58
N VAL A 62 -11.77 -3.54 -8.05
CA VAL A 62 -12.38 -4.70 -8.71
C VAL A 62 -13.82 -4.33 -9.10
N PRO A 63 -14.16 -4.20 -10.41
CA PRO A 63 -15.55 -4.29 -10.81
C PRO A 63 -15.96 -5.73 -10.52
N GLY A 64 -17.02 -5.91 -9.72
CA GLY A 64 -17.49 -7.21 -9.24
C GLY A 64 -17.74 -8.23 -10.35
N GLY A 65 -16.66 -8.90 -10.78
CA GLY A 65 -16.72 -10.13 -11.55
C GLY A 65 -17.00 -11.27 -10.60
N SER A 66 -18.00 -12.08 -10.93
CA SER A 66 -18.28 -13.30 -10.19
C SER A 66 -17.01 -14.15 -10.11
N GLY A 67 -16.69 -14.68 -8.91
CA GLY A 67 -15.41 -15.38 -8.66
C GLY A 67 -15.04 -16.42 -9.72
N GLY A 68 -16.03 -17.08 -10.33
CA GLY A 68 -15.80 -18.07 -11.39
C GLY A 68 -15.22 -17.53 -12.70
N GLU A 69 -15.56 -16.31 -13.13
CA GLU A 69 -15.00 -15.72 -14.36
C GLU A 69 -13.58 -15.19 -14.13
N MET A 70 -13.32 -14.69 -12.91
CA MET A 70 -11.98 -14.29 -12.50
C MET A 70 -11.05 -15.51 -12.44
N ASP A 71 -11.54 -16.65 -11.94
CA ASP A 71 -10.76 -17.89 -11.82
C ASP A 71 -10.35 -18.47 -13.17
N VAL A 72 -11.22 -18.44 -14.19
CA VAL A 72 -10.91 -18.96 -15.54
C VAL A 72 -9.89 -18.06 -16.25
N ALA A 73 -10.09 -16.75 -16.24
CA ALA A 73 -9.17 -15.81 -16.86
C ALA A 73 -7.78 -15.82 -16.18
N VAL A 74 -7.75 -16.07 -14.86
CA VAL A 74 -6.51 -16.33 -14.13
C VAL A 74 -5.83 -17.59 -14.68
N GLN A 75 -6.55 -18.70 -14.71
CA GLN A 75 -5.99 -20.00 -15.11
C GLN A 75 -5.44 -20.00 -16.54
N GLU A 76 -6.15 -19.40 -17.49
CA GLU A 76 -5.69 -19.28 -18.89
C GLU A 76 -4.39 -18.46 -19.00
N THR A 77 -4.31 -17.34 -18.27
CA THR A 77 -3.11 -16.49 -18.24
C THR A 77 -1.91 -17.25 -17.66
N ILE A 78 -2.15 -18.05 -16.61
CA ILE A 78 -1.11 -18.85 -15.97
C ILE A 78 -0.63 -19.99 -16.87
N ASP A 79 -1.53 -20.68 -17.56
CA ASP A 79 -1.17 -21.78 -18.44
C ASP A 79 -0.43 -21.28 -19.69
N ALA A 80 -0.78 -20.11 -20.21
CA ALA A 80 0.00 -19.44 -21.25
C ALA A 80 1.44 -19.14 -20.81
N ALA A 81 1.62 -18.60 -19.60
CA ALA A 81 2.95 -18.32 -19.06
C ALA A 81 3.78 -19.60 -18.81
N LYS A 82 3.14 -20.72 -18.45
CA LYS A 82 3.82 -22.03 -18.31
C LYS A 82 4.19 -22.64 -19.65
N ALA A 83 3.33 -22.50 -20.66
CA ALA A 83 3.57 -23.01 -22.01
C ALA A 83 4.70 -22.26 -22.72
N ALA A 84 4.87 -20.97 -22.40
CA ALA A 84 5.90 -20.10 -22.96
C ALA A 84 6.75 -19.44 -21.85
N PRO A 85 7.64 -20.20 -21.16
CA PRO A 85 8.43 -19.66 -20.05
C PRO A 85 9.45 -18.59 -20.47
N GLY A 86 9.77 -18.50 -21.77
CA GLY A 86 10.62 -17.46 -22.36
C GLY A 86 9.87 -16.22 -22.84
N ASP A 87 8.54 -16.22 -22.80
CA ASP A 87 7.72 -15.07 -23.20
C ASP A 87 7.59 -14.10 -22.03
N PHE A 88 8.30 -12.98 -22.12
CA PHE A 88 8.31 -11.93 -21.12
C PHE A 88 6.91 -11.37 -20.82
N ASP A 89 6.10 -11.12 -21.86
CA ASP A 89 4.78 -10.50 -21.68
C ASP A 89 3.82 -11.49 -21.00
N ALA A 90 3.93 -12.78 -21.32
CA ALA A 90 3.18 -13.83 -20.63
C ALA A 90 3.55 -13.91 -19.14
N GLN A 91 4.84 -13.82 -18.79
CA GLN A 91 5.27 -13.80 -17.39
C GLN A 91 4.74 -12.57 -16.64
N VAL A 92 4.82 -11.37 -17.23
CA VAL A 92 4.32 -10.15 -16.59
C VAL A 92 2.81 -10.20 -16.40
N LYS A 93 2.05 -10.70 -17.38
CA LYS A 93 0.58 -10.85 -17.24
C LYS A 93 0.20 -11.83 -16.15
N ALA A 94 0.88 -12.98 -16.06
CA ALA A 94 0.67 -13.94 -14.99
C ALA A 94 0.96 -13.34 -13.61
N ALA A 95 2.03 -12.56 -13.50
CA ALA A 95 2.35 -11.83 -12.28
C ALA A 95 1.26 -10.83 -11.89
N ASP A 96 0.81 -9.98 -12.82
CA ASP A 96 -0.22 -8.97 -12.60
C ASP A 96 -1.52 -9.60 -12.10
N VAL A 97 -1.94 -10.69 -12.72
CA VAL A 97 -3.12 -11.45 -12.30
C VAL A 97 -2.98 -11.95 -10.86
N TYR A 98 -1.85 -12.57 -10.50
CA TYR A 98 -1.61 -13.02 -9.12
C TYR A 98 -1.54 -11.87 -8.12
N TYR A 99 -0.94 -10.74 -8.51
CA TYR A 99 -0.85 -9.53 -7.69
C TYR A 99 -2.25 -8.97 -7.40
N ARG A 100 -3.13 -8.87 -8.40
CA ARG A 100 -4.50 -8.36 -8.26
C ARG A 100 -5.41 -9.21 -7.36
N ILE A 101 -5.09 -10.48 -7.18
CA ILE A 101 -5.78 -11.39 -6.23
C ILE A 101 -5.00 -11.58 -4.93
N SER A 102 -4.05 -10.67 -4.64
CA SER A 102 -3.22 -10.63 -3.43
C SER A 102 -2.39 -11.90 -3.17
N ARG A 103 -2.12 -12.70 -4.21
CA ARG A 103 -1.22 -13.86 -4.15
C ARG A 103 0.21 -13.43 -4.48
N PHE A 104 0.80 -12.61 -3.61
CA PHE A 104 2.07 -11.95 -3.86
C PHE A 104 3.24 -12.92 -4.09
N ASP A 105 3.34 -14.00 -3.32
CA ASP A 105 4.41 -15.00 -3.52
C ASP A 105 4.34 -15.66 -4.91
N ASP A 106 3.15 -15.83 -5.47
CA ASP A 106 2.99 -16.35 -6.82
C ASP A 106 3.32 -15.29 -7.87
N ALA A 107 2.87 -14.05 -7.67
CA ALA A 107 3.26 -12.92 -8.53
C ALA A 107 4.79 -12.78 -8.61
N LEU A 108 5.48 -12.90 -7.48
CA LEU A 108 6.94 -12.87 -7.40
C LEU A 108 7.60 -13.99 -8.21
N LYS A 109 7.02 -15.19 -8.31
CA LYS A 109 7.60 -16.28 -9.13
C LYS A 109 7.69 -15.86 -10.60
N TYR A 110 6.62 -15.29 -11.14
CA TYR A 110 6.57 -14.88 -12.54
C TYR A 110 7.38 -13.60 -12.80
N LEU A 111 7.35 -12.61 -11.89
CA LEU A 111 8.19 -11.42 -12.00
C LEU A 111 9.69 -11.75 -11.96
N ASN A 112 10.10 -12.73 -11.15
CA ASN A 112 11.48 -13.18 -11.11
C ASN A 112 11.93 -13.89 -12.40
N ILE A 113 11.00 -14.47 -13.17
CA ILE A 113 11.31 -14.96 -14.52
C ILE A 113 11.38 -13.77 -15.49
N ALA A 114 10.39 -12.87 -15.45
CA ALA A 114 10.34 -11.68 -16.32
C ALA A 114 11.60 -10.82 -16.22
N ILE A 115 12.10 -10.56 -15.00
CA ILE A 115 13.32 -9.77 -14.81
C ILE A 115 14.58 -10.51 -15.28
N LYS A 116 14.60 -11.85 -15.32
CA LYS A 116 15.71 -12.60 -15.93
C LYS A 116 15.68 -12.50 -17.46
N LEU A 117 14.49 -12.46 -18.06
CA LEU A 117 14.32 -12.32 -19.51
C LEU A 117 14.68 -10.91 -19.98
N LYS A 118 14.33 -9.88 -19.21
CA LYS A 118 14.68 -8.48 -19.49
C LYS A 118 15.25 -7.79 -18.24
N PRO A 119 16.55 -7.98 -17.93
CA PRO A 119 17.18 -7.46 -16.70
C PRO A 119 17.16 -5.95 -16.54
N GLU A 120 17.02 -5.22 -17.64
CA GLU A 120 17.04 -3.75 -17.68
C GLU A 120 15.64 -3.14 -17.71
N ASN A 121 14.57 -3.96 -17.65
CA ASN A 121 13.20 -3.46 -17.72
C ASN A 121 12.79 -2.82 -16.39
N ARG A 122 12.74 -1.48 -16.39
CA ARG A 122 12.37 -0.66 -15.24
C ARG A 122 10.98 -1.00 -14.70
N GLU A 123 9.95 -1.09 -15.53
CA GLU A 123 8.58 -1.42 -15.09
C GLU A 123 8.52 -2.74 -14.31
N THR A 124 9.26 -3.76 -14.74
CA THR A 124 9.36 -5.04 -13.99
C THR A 124 10.00 -4.83 -12.62
N MET A 125 11.02 -3.96 -12.51
CA MET A 125 11.61 -3.59 -11.22
C MET A 125 10.59 -2.88 -10.32
N VAL A 126 9.77 -1.97 -10.88
CA VAL A 126 8.69 -1.32 -10.12
C VAL A 126 7.64 -2.34 -9.68
N SER A 127 7.21 -3.24 -10.56
CA SER A 127 6.26 -4.31 -10.20
C SER A 127 6.82 -5.24 -9.10
N LEU A 128 8.11 -5.55 -9.13
CA LEU A 128 8.77 -6.28 -8.03
C LEU A 128 8.74 -5.46 -6.75
N GLY A 129 9.11 -4.18 -6.79
CA GLY A 129 9.03 -3.26 -5.65
C GLY A 129 7.64 -3.24 -5.01
N ASN A 130 6.59 -3.02 -5.82
CA ASN A 130 5.19 -3.01 -5.38
C ASN A 130 4.78 -4.36 -4.79
N THR A 131 5.11 -5.47 -5.44
CA THR A 131 4.73 -6.81 -4.97
C THR A 131 5.42 -7.15 -3.65
N TYR A 132 6.69 -6.77 -3.46
CA TYR A 132 7.39 -6.93 -2.19
C TYR A 132 6.84 -6.00 -1.11
N PHE A 133 6.47 -4.76 -1.47
CA PHE A 133 5.85 -3.80 -0.56
C PHE A 133 4.53 -4.34 -0.01
N ASP A 134 3.63 -4.80 -0.87
CA ASP A 134 2.33 -5.35 -0.46
C ASP A 134 2.45 -6.71 0.25
N ALA A 135 3.55 -7.41 0.03
CA ALA A 135 3.93 -8.60 0.81
C ALA A 135 4.61 -8.26 2.15
N GLU A 136 4.70 -6.97 2.52
CA GLU A 136 5.35 -6.45 3.73
C GLU A 136 6.85 -6.82 3.86
N LYS A 137 7.51 -7.07 2.72
CA LYS A 137 8.94 -7.40 2.61
C LYS A 137 9.72 -6.13 2.25
N TRP A 138 9.87 -5.26 3.24
CA TRP A 138 10.37 -3.89 3.10
C TRP A 138 11.75 -3.78 2.47
N GLU A 139 12.71 -4.62 2.88
CA GLU A 139 14.08 -4.57 2.39
C GLU A 139 14.18 -4.97 0.90
N ASP A 140 13.40 -5.96 0.48
CA ASP A 140 13.34 -6.37 -0.92
C ASP A 140 12.65 -5.31 -1.78
N ALA A 141 11.58 -4.69 -1.27
CA ALA A 141 10.91 -3.59 -1.94
C ALA A 141 11.87 -2.40 -2.15
N GLU A 142 12.63 -2.03 -1.10
CA GLU A 142 13.62 -0.93 -1.15
C GLU A 142 14.66 -1.18 -2.23
N LYS A 143 15.18 -2.42 -2.31
CA LYS A 143 16.14 -2.83 -3.33
C LYS A 143 15.60 -2.62 -4.75
N TRP A 144 14.37 -3.04 -5.01
CA TRP A 144 13.79 -2.97 -6.35
C TRP A 144 13.37 -1.56 -6.77
N TYR A 145 12.82 -0.75 -5.85
CA TYR A 145 12.59 0.67 -6.13
C TYR A 145 13.89 1.43 -6.36
N THR A 146 14.94 1.15 -5.58
CA THR A 146 16.26 1.76 -5.79
C THR A 146 16.84 1.37 -7.15
N ALA A 147 16.69 0.11 -7.56
CA ALA A 147 17.09 -0.33 -8.89
C ALA A 147 16.30 0.39 -10.01
N ALA A 148 14.98 0.54 -9.86
CA ALA A 148 14.15 1.28 -10.81
C ALA A 148 14.55 2.76 -10.90
N LEU A 149 14.86 3.40 -9.77
CA LEU A 149 15.34 4.78 -9.71
C LEU A 149 16.74 4.96 -10.29
N ALA A 150 17.58 3.92 -10.25
CA ALA A 150 18.88 3.93 -10.95
C ALA A 150 18.72 3.90 -12.48
N LYS A 151 17.62 3.36 -13.00
CA LYS A 151 17.28 3.43 -14.44
C LYS A 151 16.64 4.75 -14.83
N LYS A 152 15.81 5.31 -13.95
CA LYS A 152 15.13 6.60 -14.14
C LYS A 152 15.04 7.34 -12.80
N ALA A 153 15.92 8.32 -12.62
CA ALA A 153 16.05 9.04 -11.35
C ALA A 153 14.93 10.08 -11.11
N ASP A 154 14.25 10.52 -12.18
CA ASP A 154 13.19 11.52 -12.22
C ASP A 154 11.79 10.88 -12.23
N ASP A 155 11.53 10.01 -11.26
CA ASP A 155 10.21 9.42 -11.05
C ASP A 155 9.65 9.76 -9.67
N ALA A 156 8.69 10.69 -9.65
CA ALA A 156 8.06 11.14 -8.42
C ALA A 156 7.28 10.02 -7.72
N SER A 157 6.57 9.17 -8.47
CA SER A 157 5.74 8.10 -7.91
C SER A 157 6.59 7.02 -7.25
N VAL A 158 7.64 6.54 -7.92
CA VAL A 158 8.53 5.52 -7.32
C VAL A 158 9.30 6.05 -6.11
N ARG A 159 9.65 7.34 -6.08
CA ARG A 159 10.21 7.96 -4.87
C ARG A 159 9.22 8.00 -3.73
N THR A 160 7.95 8.23 -4.03
CA THR A 160 6.87 8.18 -3.03
C THR A 160 6.70 6.77 -2.48
N ASP A 161 6.71 5.76 -3.34
CA ASP A 161 6.61 4.36 -2.90
C ASP A 161 7.81 3.95 -2.04
N LEU A 162 9.03 4.40 -2.40
CA LEU A 162 10.21 4.22 -1.57
C LEU A 162 10.09 4.93 -0.21
N GLY A 163 9.53 6.15 -0.18
CA GLY A 163 9.25 6.87 1.05
C GLY A 163 8.29 6.13 1.98
N LEU A 164 7.27 5.47 1.41
CA LEU A 164 6.29 4.68 2.17
C LEU A 164 6.93 3.49 2.88
N ILE A 165 7.95 2.85 2.29
CA ILE A 165 8.69 1.77 2.97
C ILE A 165 9.18 2.22 4.34
N TYR A 166 9.76 3.43 4.41
CA TYR A 166 10.28 3.97 5.66
C TYR A 166 9.20 4.34 6.67
N VAL A 167 7.97 4.62 6.21
CA VAL A 167 6.80 4.84 7.08
C VAL A 167 6.34 3.53 7.71
N PHE A 168 6.31 2.42 6.95
CA PHE A 168 5.70 1.16 7.40
C PHE A 168 6.65 0.15 8.03
N ARG A 169 7.94 0.20 7.71
CA ARG A 169 8.92 -0.72 8.28
C ARG A 169 8.97 -0.62 9.81
N THR A 170 9.46 -1.67 10.47
CA THR A 170 9.60 -1.72 11.92
C THR A 170 11.08 -1.77 12.33
N PRO A 171 11.60 -0.76 13.07
CA PRO A 171 10.94 0.49 13.48
C PRO A 171 10.80 1.51 12.32
N PRO A 172 9.78 2.39 12.36
CA PRO A 172 9.59 3.40 11.32
C PRO A 172 10.72 4.43 11.32
N ASP A 173 11.03 4.97 10.15
CA ASP A 173 12.06 5.98 9.93
C ASP A 173 11.47 7.16 9.15
N TYR A 174 10.73 8.00 9.87
CA TYR A 174 10.04 9.14 9.28
C TYR A 174 11.01 10.16 8.68
N ASP A 175 12.25 10.24 9.16
CA ASP A 175 13.27 11.12 8.58
C ASP A 175 13.63 10.73 7.15
N ARG A 176 13.88 9.43 6.90
CA ARG A 176 14.10 8.93 5.56
C ARG A 176 12.86 9.00 4.68
N ALA A 177 11.67 8.72 5.23
CA ALA A 177 10.41 8.89 4.50
C ALA A 177 10.26 10.33 3.98
N ILE A 178 10.43 11.32 4.87
CA ILE A 178 10.37 12.75 4.54
C ILE A 178 11.41 13.13 3.49
N GLN A 179 12.63 12.58 3.58
CA GLN A 179 13.67 12.84 2.58
C GLN A 179 13.25 12.39 1.18
N GLU A 180 12.70 11.18 1.04
CA GLU A 180 12.25 10.68 -0.26
C GLU A 180 11.01 11.40 -0.78
N PHE A 181 10.06 11.73 0.10
CA PHE A 181 8.91 12.56 -0.29
C PHE A 181 9.33 13.96 -0.75
N ASN A 182 10.30 14.59 -0.10
CA ASN A 182 10.84 15.88 -0.57
C ASN A 182 11.54 15.75 -1.93
N ARG A 183 12.25 14.65 -2.19
CA ARG A 183 12.84 14.37 -3.51
C ARG A 183 11.77 14.12 -4.58
N SER A 184 10.68 13.45 -4.24
CA SER A 184 9.51 13.30 -5.11
C SER A 184 8.89 14.67 -5.45
N LEU A 185 8.66 15.52 -4.44
CA LEU A 185 8.12 16.88 -4.64
C LEU A 185 9.07 17.84 -5.33
N ALA A 186 10.37 17.57 -5.34
CA ALA A 186 11.34 18.33 -6.15
C ALA A 186 11.19 18.01 -7.65
N ILE A 187 10.69 16.82 -8.00
CA ILE A 187 10.40 16.41 -9.39
C ILE A 187 9.01 16.91 -9.80
N ASP A 188 7.99 16.61 -8.99
CA ASP A 188 6.63 17.08 -9.18
C ASP A 188 6.11 17.77 -7.90
N PRO A 189 6.16 19.12 -7.84
CA PRO A 189 5.71 19.87 -6.69
C PRO A 189 4.24 19.67 -6.33
N ASN A 190 3.41 19.19 -7.27
CA ASN A 190 1.98 19.04 -7.10
C ASN A 190 1.56 17.57 -7.01
N HIS A 191 2.51 16.64 -6.81
CA HIS A 191 2.21 15.21 -6.70
C HIS A 191 1.34 14.93 -5.46
N ILE A 192 0.03 14.76 -5.69
CA ILE A 192 -1.01 14.65 -4.66
C ILE A 192 -0.70 13.56 -3.64
N GLN A 193 -0.33 12.38 -4.12
CA GLN A 193 -0.02 11.23 -3.28
C GLN A 193 1.15 11.52 -2.34
N THR A 194 2.16 12.25 -2.83
CA THR A 194 3.32 12.61 -2.00
C THR A 194 2.94 13.64 -0.95
N LEU A 195 2.10 14.62 -1.28
CA LEU A 195 1.63 15.62 -0.32
C LEU A 195 0.80 14.97 0.80
N GLN A 196 -0.06 14.00 0.48
CA GLN A 196 -0.79 13.21 1.47
C GLN A 196 0.18 12.44 2.38
N ASN A 197 1.10 11.67 1.81
CA ASN A 197 2.02 10.81 2.56
C ASN A 197 3.03 11.63 3.40
N LEU A 198 3.47 12.78 2.89
CA LEU A 198 4.34 13.69 3.62
C LEU A 198 3.60 14.34 4.80
N THR A 199 2.32 14.68 4.63
CA THR A 199 1.48 15.17 5.75
C THR A 199 1.43 14.12 6.86
N VAL A 200 1.13 12.87 6.51
CA VAL A 200 1.10 11.74 7.47
C VAL A 200 2.46 11.55 8.14
N ALA A 201 3.56 11.59 7.39
CA ALA A 201 4.91 11.40 7.94
C ALA A 201 5.28 12.47 8.97
N TYR A 202 5.00 13.75 8.70
CA TYR A 202 5.22 14.82 9.69
C TYR A 202 4.32 14.67 10.91
N SER A 203 3.04 14.31 10.73
CA SER A 203 2.14 14.00 11.85
C SER A 203 2.69 12.86 12.73
N LYS A 204 3.15 11.77 12.12
CA LYS A 204 3.72 10.62 12.84
C LYS A 204 5.07 10.92 13.50
N LYS A 205 5.84 11.85 12.93
CA LYS A 205 7.07 12.40 13.52
C LYS A 205 6.80 13.40 14.67
N ASN A 206 5.53 13.69 14.98
CA ASN A 206 5.13 14.67 15.99
C ASN A 206 5.51 16.12 15.63
N ASP A 207 5.41 16.48 14.35
CA ASP A 207 5.59 17.84 13.82
C ASP A 207 4.29 18.35 13.16
N PRO A 208 3.29 18.76 13.97
CA PRO A 208 2.00 19.21 13.45
C PRO A 208 2.09 20.52 12.65
N ALA A 209 3.10 21.36 12.94
CA ALA A 209 3.33 22.61 12.21
C ALA A 209 3.69 22.33 10.75
N LYS A 210 4.66 21.43 10.51
CA LYS A 210 4.99 21.00 9.14
C LYS A 210 3.87 20.20 8.48
N ALA A 211 3.16 19.34 9.21
CA ALA A 211 2.02 18.64 8.64
C ALA A 211 0.93 19.61 8.14
N THR A 212 0.64 20.68 8.89
CA THR A 212 -0.34 21.70 8.50
C THR A 212 0.10 22.48 7.25
N GLU A 213 1.38 22.83 7.15
CA GLU A 213 1.96 23.48 5.97
C GLU A 213 1.75 22.64 4.70
N ILE A 214 2.07 21.35 4.77
CA ILE A 214 1.92 20.43 3.64
C ILE A 214 0.45 20.15 3.32
N LEU A 215 -0.42 20.04 4.32
CA LEU A 215 -1.86 19.88 4.13
C LEU A 215 -2.47 21.08 3.42
N ALA A 216 -2.06 22.31 3.75
CA ALA A 216 -2.51 23.51 3.06
C ALA A 216 -2.08 23.50 1.58
N LYS A 217 -0.88 22.98 1.29
CA LYS A 217 -0.44 22.77 -0.10
C LYS A 217 -1.30 21.73 -0.81
N LEU A 218 -1.58 20.57 -0.19
CA LEU A 218 -2.48 19.56 -0.74
C LEU A 218 -3.86 20.15 -1.07
N GLU A 219 -4.45 20.90 -0.15
CA GLU A 219 -5.75 21.56 -0.33
C GLU A 219 -5.73 22.59 -1.46
N SER A 220 -4.61 23.29 -1.67
CA SER A 220 -4.49 24.22 -2.79
C SER A 220 -4.42 23.52 -4.16
N VAL A 221 -3.82 22.33 -4.23
CA VAL A 221 -3.66 21.57 -5.48
C VAL A 221 -4.92 20.74 -5.79
N ASP A 222 -5.53 20.12 -4.77
CA ASP A 222 -6.76 19.35 -4.86
C ASP A 222 -7.72 19.67 -3.71
N PRO A 223 -8.53 20.74 -3.84
CA PRO A 223 -9.47 21.17 -2.80
C PRO A 223 -10.58 20.15 -2.51
N LYS A 224 -10.80 19.17 -3.39
CA LYS A 224 -11.82 18.12 -3.25
C LYS A 224 -11.22 16.79 -2.81
N ASN A 225 -9.94 16.77 -2.45
CA ASN A 225 -9.27 15.57 -2.03
C ASN A 225 -9.97 14.97 -0.79
N SER A 226 -10.39 13.72 -0.89
CA SER A 226 -11.18 13.03 0.15
C SER A 226 -10.40 12.88 1.47
N ALA A 227 -9.08 12.92 1.43
CA ALA A 227 -8.23 12.76 2.62
C ALA A 227 -8.13 14.03 3.48
N LEU A 228 -8.51 15.21 2.97
CA LEU A 228 -8.26 16.49 3.66
C LEU A 228 -8.85 16.54 5.07
N THR A 229 -10.09 16.09 5.24
CA THR A 229 -10.78 16.09 6.54
C THR A 229 -10.04 15.19 7.52
N GLN A 230 -9.74 13.96 7.12
CA GLN A 230 -9.05 12.99 7.97
C GLN A 230 -7.64 13.45 8.37
N LEU A 231 -6.87 13.99 7.42
CA LEU A 231 -5.53 14.51 7.68
C LEU A 231 -5.59 15.69 8.67
N ARG A 232 -6.55 16.60 8.49
CA ARG A 232 -6.75 17.75 9.37
C ARG A 232 -7.09 17.34 10.80
N ASP A 233 -7.98 16.37 10.95
CA ASP A 233 -8.36 15.87 12.28
C ASP A 233 -7.20 15.13 12.95
N GLY A 234 -6.44 14.33 12.19
CA GLY A 234 -5.24 13.66 12.68
C GLY A 234 -4.19 14.61 13.24
N ILE A 235 -3.98 15.77 12.60
CA ILE A 235 -3.06 16.81 13.08
C ILE A 235 -3.55 17.42 14.41
N LYS A 236 -4.83 17.78 14.50
CA LYS A 236 -5.40 18.38 15.74
C LYS A 236 -5.28 17.47 16.95
N GLU A 237 -5.43 16.16 16.76
CA GLU A 237 -5.29 15.19 17.86
C GLU A 237 -3.86 15.08 18.38
N ILE A 238 -2.86 15.40 17.56
CA ILE A 238 -1.46 15.48 17.99
C ILE A 238 -1.22 16.76 18.80
N GLU A 239 -1.77 17.89 18.37
CA GLU A 239 -1.61 19.18 19.06
C GLU A 239 -2.22 19.23 20.46
N LYS A 240 -3.18 18.35 20.74
CA LYS A 240 -3.84 18.24 22.06
C LYS A 240 -3.05 17.45 23.10
N LYS A 241 -2.03 16.70 22.69
CA LYS A 241 -1.23 15.81 23.55
C LYS A 241 -0.01 16.54 24.11
#